data_AF-A0A356TH83-F1
#
_entry.id   AF-A0A356TH83-F1
#
_cell.length_a   1.000
_cell.length_b   1.000
_cell.length_c   1.000
_cell.angle_alpha   90.00
_cell.angle_beta   90.00
_cell.angle_gamma   90.00
#
_symmetry.space_group_name_H-M   'P 1'
#
loop_
_entity.id
_entity.type
_entity.pdbx_description
1 polymer ?
#
loop_
_entity_poly.entity_id
_entity_poly.type
_entity_poly.pdbx_seq_one_letter_code
_entity_poly.pdbx_strand_id
1 'polypeptide(L)'
;MRSRRKRRVWLGVLAAVVLSSGTPALDRAVRWAGETAGLPSPVLPAPLFDVLRPAATFQASTPANPATERAMATLARVDRRLRHTRYQHRTHVLEARGVYRWDCSGMVNWVLARSSRRALRGLGRERPLAMTYARVITRAPTDTARRGWQRVQRVADVRPGDIFAWESPARFRRYATGHVGFVVQAPERVRDDLWAMRIVDSTTGPHQADTRSWDMVGGTGYGTMTFQTDAHGDVIAYGWWGTRSPAYISARVVFGRPR
;
A
#
# COMPACT_ATOMS: atom_id res chain seq x y z
N MET A 1 -49.36 -15.58 -55.38
CA MET A 1 -48.31 -16.58 -55.03
C MET A 1 -46.98 -15.87 -54.78
N ARG A 2 -46.29 -16.18 -53.66
CA ARG A 2 -44.96 -15.69 -53.17
C ARG A 2 -44.89 -14.21 -52.75
N SER A 3 -44.96 -13.83 -51.47
CA SER A 3 -44.01 -14.03 -50.35
C SER A 3 -42.60 -13.45 -50.56
N ARG A 4 -42.33 -12.26 -50.01
CA ARG A 4 -40.98 -11.82 -49.56
C ARG A 4 -41.09 -10.93 -48.32
N ARG A 5 -40.86 -11.54 -47.15
CA ARG A 5 -40.58 -10.84 -45.87
C ARG A 5 -39.19 -10.20 -45.92
N LYS A 6 -39.10 -8.91 -45.62
CA LYS A 6 -37.82 -8.23 -45.29
C LYS A 6 -37.41 -8.60 -43.87
N ARG A 7 -36.28 -9.32 -43.72
CA ARG A 7 -35.66 -9.64 -42.43
C ARG A 7 -34.72 -8.50 -42.03
N ARG A 8 -34.86 -8.03 -40.79
CA ARG A 8 -33.92 -7.13 -40.09
C ARG A 8 -32.64 -7.91 -39.79
N VAL A 9 -31.50 -7.32 -40.11
CA VAL A 9 -30.17 -7.83 -39.76
C VAL A 9 -29.89 -7.47 -38.30
N TRP A 10 -29.74 -8.48 -37.46
CA TRP A 10 -29.18 -8.38 -36.11
C TRP A 10 -27.66 -8.63 -36.21
N LEU A 11 -26.86 -7.66 -35.77
CA LEU A 11 -25.43 -7.86 -35.50
C LEU A 11 -25.28 -8.53 -34.13
N GLY A 12 -25.18 -9.86 -34.15
CA GLY A 12 -24.79 -10.66 -32.98
C GLY A 12 -23.28 -10.71 -32.84
N VAL A 13 -22.77 -10.26 -31.69
CA VAL A 13 -21.37 -10.42 -31.28
C VAL A 13 -21.12 -11.90 -30.95
N LEU A 14 -20.16 -12.50 -31.64
CA LEU A 14 -19.63 -13.84 -31.38
C LEU A 14 -18.94 -13.88 -30.02
N ALA A 15 -19.50 -14.64 -29.08
CA ALA A 15 -18.81 -15.06 -27.87
C ALA A 15 -17.92 -16.28 -28.20
N ALA A 16 -16.61 -16.14 -28.08
CA ALA A 16 -15.68 -17.26 -28.11
C ALA A 16 -15.71 -17.98 -26.76
N VAL A 17 -16.19 -19.22 -26.75
CA VAL A 17 -16.11 -20.13 -25.61
C VAL A 17 -14.70 -20.71 -25.58
N VAL A 18 -13.91 -20.37 -24.56
CA VAL A 18 -12.67 -21.08 -24.24
C VAL A 18 -12.99 -22.11 -23.15
N LEU A 19 -13.04 -23.38 -23.55
CA LEU A 19 -13.02 -24.51 -22.63
C LEU A 19 -11.58 -24.71 -22.14
N SER A 20 -11.26 -24.25 -20.93
CA SER A 20 -9.99 -24.59 -20.27
C SER A 20 -10.22 -25.71 -19.25
N SER A 21 -9.61 -26.86 -19.49
CA SER A 21 -9.41 -27.94 -18.52
C SER A 21 -8.53 -27.42 -17.37
N GLY A 22 -9.16 -26.87 -16.33
CA GLY A 22 -8.48 -26.32 -15.16
C GLY A 22 -7.97 -27.40 -14.22
N THR A 23 -6.66 -27.41 -13.98
CA THR A 23 -6.06 -28.11 -12.83
C THR A 23 -6.54 -27.46 -11.51
N PRO A 24 -6.85 -28.23 -10.45
CA PRO A 24 -7.45 -27.72 -9.20
C PRO A 24 -6.60 -26.70 -8.42
N ALA A 25 -5.32 -26.51 -8.78
CA ALA A 25 -4.44 -25.49 -8.21
C ALA A 25 -4.77 -24.06 -8.69
N LEU A 26 -5.19 -23.91 -9.96
CA LEU A 26 -5.57 -22.61 -10.53
C LEU A 26 -6.90 -22.10 -9.94
N ASP A 27 -7.81 -23.03 -9.63
CA ASP A 27 -9.12 -22.72 -9.07
C ASP A 27 -9.05 -22.20 -7.61
N ARG A 28 -8.00 -22.55 -6.85
CA ARG A 28 -7.73 -21.97 -5.52
C ARG A 28 -7.13 -20.58 -5.58
N ALA A 29 -6.26 -20.29 -6.54
CA ALA A 29 -5.64 -18.97 -6.69
C ALA A 29 -6.68 -17.90 -7.08
N VAL A 30 -7.64 -18.26 -7.94
CA VAL A 30 -8.73 -17.38 -8.35
C VAL A 30 -9.72 -17.11 -7.20
N ARG A 31 -9.98 -18.10 -6.33
CA ARG A 31 -10.84 -17.91 -5.15
C ARG A 31 -10.18 -17.08 -4.05
N TRP A 32 -8.84 -17.13 -3.89
CA TRP A 32 -8.11 -16.32 -2.90
C TRP A 32 -7.99 -14.83 -3.29
N ALA A 33 -8.05 -14.53 -4.59
CA ALA A 33 -8.05 -13.16 -5.10
C ALA A 33 -9.35 -12.37 -4.79
N GLY A 34 -10.45 -13.06 -4.45
CA GLY A 34 -11.75 -12.46 -4.19
C GLY A 34 -11.93 -11.81 -2.80
N GLU A 35 -11.05 -12.11 -1.84
CA GLU A 35 -11.03 -11.51 -0.49
C GLU A 35 -9.90 -10.48 -0.33
N THR A 36 -9.23 -10.16 -1.43
CA THR A 36 -8.23 -9.10 -1.48
C THR A 36 -8.88 -7.77 -1.17
N ALA A 37 -8.08 -6.84 -0.63
CA ALA A 37 -8.44 -5.44 -0.51
C ALA A 37 -8.75 -4.82 -1.89
N GLY A 38 -9.94 -5.11 -2.41
CA GLY A 38 -10.61 -4.45 -3.51
C GLY A 38 -9.80 -4.19 -4.77
N LEU A 39 -9.18 -5.19 -5.40
CA LEU A 39 -8.80 -5.07 -6.81
C LEU A 39 -8.96 -6.42 -7.54
N PRO A 40 -9.70 -6.48 -8.66
CA PRO A 40 -9.26 -7.27 -9.79
C PRO A 40 -8.21 -6.43 -10.53
N SER A 41 -6.93 -6.70 -10.31
CA SER A 41 -5.99 -6.58 -11.43
C SER A 41 -5.96 -7.96 -12.10
N PRO A 42 -5.99 -8.06 -13.44
CA PRO A 42 -5.76 -9.34 -14.07
C PRO A 42 -4.41 -9.85 -13.56
N VAL A 43 -4.43 -10.98 -12.87
CA VAL A 43 -3.25 -11.78 -12.62
C VAL A 43 -2.82 -12.27 -14.00
N LEU A 44 -2.01 -11.46 -14.69
CA LEU A 44 -1.25 -11.97 -15.81
C LEU A 44 -0.18 -12.86 -15.20
N PRO A 45 -0.08 -14.15 -15.60
CA PRO A 45 1.05 -14.97 -15.20
C PRO A 45 2.31 -14.32 -15.79
N ALA A 46 3.30 -14.02 -14.93
CA ALA A 46 4.62 -13.64 -15.42
C ALA A 46 5.20 -14.84 -16.18
N PRO A 47 5.59 -14.64 -17.45
CA PRO A 47 7.01 -14.40 -17.68
C PRO A 47 7.27 -13.51 -18.91
N LEU A 48 7.27 -12.18 -18.77
CA LEU A 48 7.80 -11.27 -19.81
C LEU A 48 8.27 -9.89 -19.28
N PHE A 49 8.40 -9.69 -17.95
CA PHE A 49 8.92 -8.43 -17.40
C PHE A 49 10.36 -8.58 -16.94
N ASP A 50 11.24 -8.90 -17.88
CA ASP A 50 12.63 -8.49 -17.71
C ASP A 50 13.05 -7.54 -18.83
N VAL A 51 13.93 -6.63 -18.42
CA VAL A 51 14.66 -5.58 -19.15
C VAL A 51 14.01 -4.17 -19.24
N LEU A 52 14.78 -3.18 -18.74
CA LEU A 52 14.76 -1.73 -18.99
C LEU A 52 14.09 -0.76 -17.99
N ARG A 53 13.98 -1.07 -16.70
CA ARG A 53 13.91 0.01 -15.68
C ARG A 53 14.84 -0.28 -14.51
N PRO A 54 15.91 0.51 -14.31
CA PRO A 54 16.77 0.33 -13.15
C PRO A 54 15.90 0.41 -11.88
N ALA A 55 16.21 -0.46 -10.92
CA ALA A 55 15.64 -0.34 -9.60
C ALA A 55 16.03 1.03 -9.03
N ALA A 56 15.10 1.66 -8.34
CA ALA A 56 15.36 2.90 -7.62
C ALA A 56 16.55 2.69 -6.65
N THR A 57 17.57 3.55 -6.74
CA THR A 57 18.67 3.64 -5.77
C THR A 57 18.32 4.59 -4.63
N PHE A 58 17.87 4.03 -3.51
CA PHE A 58 17.52 4.80 -2.32
C PHE A 58 18.74 5.30 -1.56
N GLN A 59 18.73 6.59 -1.21
CA GLN A 59 19.72 7.17 -0.31
C GLN A 59 19.35 6.93 1.16
N ALA A 60 20.37 6.64 1.96
CA ALA A 60 20.24 6.71 3.42
C ALA A 60 19.92 8.14 3.82
N SER A 61 18.97 8.30 4.74
CA SER A 61 18.60 9.59 5.29
C SER A 61 18.19 9.40 6.73
N THR A 62 18.22 10.48 7.51
CA THR A 62 17.90 10.41 8.93
C THR A 62 16.43 10.70 9.17
N PRO A 63 15.82 10.08 10.20
CA PRO A 63 14.53 10.49 10.71
C PRO A 63 14.49 11.99 11.02
N ALA A 64 13.32 12.61 10.87
CA ALA A 64 13.17 14.06 10.98
C ALA A 64 13.17 14.58 12.43
N ASN A 65 12.78 13.72 13.37
CA ASN A 65 12.60 14.06 14.78
C ASN A 65 12.66 12.78 15.67
N PRO A 66 12.70 12.93 17.01
CA PRO A 66 12.80 11.79 17.92
C PRO A 66 11.63 10.79 17.84
N ALA A 67 10.42 11.22 17.49
CA ALA A 67 9.29 10.30 17.31
C ALA A 67 9.48 9.41 16.07
N THR A 68 9.88 9.98 14.95
CA THR A 68 10.22 9.23 13.73
C THR A 68 11.42 8.31 13.95
N GLU A 69 12.42 8.73 14.74
CA GLU A 69 13.56 7.90 15.11
C GLU A 69 13.15 6.68 15.95
N ARG A 70 12.32 6.87 16.98
CA ARG A 70 11.77 5.76 17.76
C ARG A 70 10.89 4.83 16.93
N ALA A 71 10.18 5.35 15.93
CA ALA A 71 9.41 4.54 14.99
C ALA A 71 10.35 3.64 14.18
N MET A 72 11.39 4.21 13.58
CA MET A 72 12.42 3.46 12.85
C MET A 72 13.13 2.42 13.71
N ALA A 73 13.52 2.77 14.94
CA ALA A 73 14.12 1.82 15.89
C ALA A 73 13.16 0.69 16.27
N THR A 74 11.85 0.98 16.34
CA THR A 74 10.82 -0.02 16.59
C THR A 74 10.64 -0.96 15.40
N LEU A 75 10.60 -0.43 14.19
CA LEU A 75 10.51 -1.21 12.95
C LEU A 75 11.75 -2.12 12.77
N ALA A 76 12.95 -1.59 13.01
CA ALA A 76 14.19 -2.38 12.99
C ALA A 76 14.18 -3.51 14.02
N ARG A 77 13.58 -3.28 15.21
CA ARG A 77 13.43 -4.34 16.22
C ARG A 77 12.42 -5.40 15.81
N VAL A 78 11.32 -5.01 15.17
CA VAL A 78 10.34 -5.95 14.58
C VAL A 78 11.03 -6.81 13.53
N ASP A 79 11.76 -6.18 12.61
CA ASP A 79 12.46 -6.86 11.52
C ASP A 79 13.45 -7.93 12.03
N ARG A 80 14.36 -7.55 12.94
CA ARG A 80 15.32 -8.50 13.53
C ARG A 80 14.66 -9.70 14.23
N ARG A 81 13.48 -9.49 14.82
CA ARG A 81 12.75 -10.52 15.57
C ARG A 81 11.72 -11.25 14.74
N LEU A 82 11.43 -10.81 13.52
CA LEU A 82 10.38 -11.40 12.69
C LEU A 82 10.72 -12.87 12.42
N ARG A 83 9.80 -13.77 12.80
CA ARG A 83 9.87 -15.20 12.48
C ARG A 83 8.59 -15.63 11.77
N HIS A 84 7.45 -15.09 12.21
CA HIS A 84 6.16 -15.36 11.59
C HIS A 84 5.35 -14.07 11.48
N THR A 85 4.84 -13.81 10.27
CA THR A 85 3.88 -12.75 10.04
C THR A 85 2.69 -13.25 9.22
N ARG A 86 1.57 -12.57 9.37
CA ARG A 86 0.33 -12.84 8.65
C ARG A 86 -0.53 -11.59 8.62
N TYR A 87 -1.14 -11.31 7.46
CA TYR A 87 -2.16 -10.28 7.38
C TYR A 87 -3.47 -10.77 8.00
N GLN A 88 -3.99 -10.04 8.99
CA GLN A 88 -5.29 -10.33 9.62
C GLN A 88 -5.86 -9.10 10.33
N HIS A 89 -7.19 -9.01 10.43
CA HIS A 89 -7.87 -7.84 11.01
C HIS A 89 -7.78 -7.69 12.54
N ARG A 90 -7.16 -8.65 13.24
CA ARG A 90 -6.88 -8.57 14.68
C ARG A 90 -5.39 -8.47 14.92
N THR A 91 -4.97 -7.51 15.73
CA THR A 91 -3.56 -7.37 16.11
C THR A 91 -3.22 -8.43 17.15
N HIS A 92 -2.29 -9.33 16.83
CA HIS A 92 -1.75 -10.33 17.75
C HIS A 92 -0.22 -10.36 17.62
N VAL A 93 0.47 -10.00 18.70
CA VAL A 93 1.92 -9.83 18.73
C VAL A 93 2.50 -10.57 19.92
N LEU A 94 3.41 -11.50 19.67
CA LEU A 94 4.22 -12.17 20.68
C LEU A 94 5.69 -11.86 20.37
N GLU A 95 6.17 -10.71 20.84
CA GLU A 95 7.50 -10.19 20.48
C GLU A 95 8.62 -11.19 20.80
N ALA A 96 8.55 -11.87 21.95
CA ALA A 96 9.54 -12.87 22.37
C ALA A 96 9.59 -14.10 21.45
N ARG A 97 8.50 -14.42 20.75
CA ARG A 97 8.41 -15.54 19.80
C ARG A 97 8.55 -15.10 18.34
N GLY A 98 8.77 -13.81 18.10
CA GLY A 98 8.86 -13.27 16.73
C GLY A 98 7.57 -13.34 15.92
N VAL A 99 6.40 -13.39 16.59
CA VAL A 99 5.09 -13.51 15.93
C VAL A 99 4.43 -12.14 15.84
N TYR A 100 4.12 -11.72 14.62
CA TYR A 100 3.52 -10.42 14.32
C TYR A 100 2.38 -10.57 13.30
N ARG A 101 1.14 -10.66 13.78
CA ARG A 101 -0.06 -10.85 12.95
C ARG A 101 -0.97 -9.64 13.08
N TRP A 102 -1.19 -8.90 12.00
CA TRP A 102 -1.93 -7.63 12.02
C TRP A 102 -2.34 -7.18 10.62
N ASP A 103 -3.23 -6.20 10.56
CA ASP A 103 -3.53 -5.44 9.34
C ASP A 103 -2.60 -4.21 9.27
N CYS A 104 -2.69 -3.45 8.17
CA CYS A 104 -1.86 -2.26 7.94
C CYS A 104 -1.97 -1.26 9.09
N SER A 105 -3.21 -0.90 9.47
CA SER A 105 -3.46 0.02 10.58
C SER A 105 -3.04 -0.52 11.94
N GLY A 106 -3.18 -1.82 12.19
CA GLY A 106 -2.82 -2.48 13.43
C GLY A 106 -1.31 -2.45 13.67
N MET A 107 -0.52 -2.63 12.60
CA MET A 107 0.92 -2.42 12.65
C MET A 107 1.26 -0.98 13.01
N VAL A 108 0.69 0.00 12.30
CA VAL A 108 0.98 1.42 12.52
C VAL A 108 0.55 1.88 13.92
N ASN A 109 -0.63 1.47 14.38
CA ASN A 109 -1.11 1.72 15.74
C ASN A 109 -0.13 1.17 16.79
N TRP A 110 0.37 -0.06 16.59
CA TRP A 110 1.29 -0.73 17.51
C TRP A 110 2.65 -0.03 17.58
N VAL A 111 3.17 0.43 16.44
CA VAL A 111 4.42 1.20 16.36
C VAL A 111 4.24 2.59 16.98
N LEU A 112 3.14 3.29 16.70
CA LEU A 112 2.88 4.62 17.28
C LEU A 112 2.68 4.57 18.80
N ALA A 113 2.07 3.52 19.35
CA ALA A 113 1.95 3.34 20.80
C ALA A 113 3.31 3.35 21.53
N ARG A 114 4.39 3.00 20.81
CA ARG A 114 5.78 2.93 21.31
C ARG A 114 6.63 4.12 20.90
N SER A 115 6.31 4.79 19.80
CA SER A 115 7.14 5.88 19.23
C SER A 115 6.56 7.27 19.47
N SER A 116 5.24 7.45 19.36
CA SER A 116 4.53 8.68 19.74
C SER A 116 3.09 8.39 20.16
N ARG A 117 2.87 8.28 21.48
CA ARG A 117 1.52 8.18 22.06
C ARG A 117 0.69 9.45 21.78
N ARG A 118 1.34 10.61 21.60
CA ARG A 118 0.65 11.86 21.26
C ARG A 118 0.04 11.79 19.87
N ALA A 119 0.79 11.33 18.86
CA ALA A 119 0.28 11.12 17.50
C ALA A 119 -0.85 10.08 17.49
N LEU A 120 -0.70 8.95 18.19
CA LEU A 120 -1.74 7.93 18.29
C LEU A 120 -3.04 8.49 18.90
N ARG A 121 -2.95 9.20 20.04
CA ARG A 121 -4.12 9.85 20.66
C ARG A 121 -4.73 10.93 19.75
N GLY A 122 -3.90 11.63 18.99
CA GLY A 122 -4.33 12.63 18.02
C GLY A 122 -5.27 12.11 16.93
N LEU A 123 -5.30 10.79 16.70
CA LEU A 123 -6.23 10.15 15.76
C LEU A 123 -7.67 10.09 16.30
N GLY A 124 -7.86 10.27 17.62
CA GLY A 124 -9.19 10.41 18.23
C GLY A 124 -10.09 9.17 18.14
N ARG A 125 -9.50 7.98 17.99
CA ARG A 125 -10.23 6.70 17.92
C ARG A 125 -9.44 5.62 18.65
N GLU A 126 -10.15 4.67 19.25
CA GLU A 126 -9.55 3.52 19.95
C GLU A 126 -8.77 2.60 18.99
N ARG A 127 -9.36 2.29 17.82
CA ARG A 127 -8.71 1.56 16.72
C ARG A 127 -8.75 2.38 15.42
N PRO A 128 -7.79 3.31 15.21
CA PRO A 128 -7.69 4.07 13.97
C PRO A 128 -7.49 3.12 12.77
N LEU A 129 -8.20 3.40 11.68
CA LEU A 129 -8.09 2.69 10.40
C LEU A 129 -7.28 3.55 9.42
N ALA A 130 -6.87 3.00 8.27
CA ALA A 130 -6.11 3.75 7.25
C ALA A 130 -6.78 5.09 6.85
N MET A 131 -8.12 5.09 6.65
CA MET A 131 -8.86 6.33 6.38
C MET A 131 -8.76 7.36 7.51
N THR A 132 -8.61 6.92 8.77
CA THR A 132 -8.44 7.83 9.92
C THR A 132 -7.14 8.60 9.80
N TYR A 133 -6.04 7.91 9.46
CA TYR A 133 -4.74 8.53 9.21
C TYR A 133 -4.83 9.54 8.06
N ALA A 134 -5.38 9.13 6.91
CA ALA A 134 -5.50 10.02 5.76
C ALA A 134 -6.26 11.32 6.10
N ARG A 135 -7.38 11.22 6.81
CA ARG A 135 -8.18 12.40 7.22
C ARG A 135 -7.46 13.30 8.21
N VAL A 136 -6.80 12.72 9.22
CA VAL A 136 -6.09 13.50 10.24
C VAL A 136 -4.87 14.19 9.64
N ILE A 137 -4.08 13.48 8.85
CA ILE A 137 -2.89 14.02 8.18
C ILE A 137 -3.29 15.13 7.21
N THR A 138 -4.36 14.95 6.42
CA THR A 138 -4.86 15.98 5.49
C THR A 138 -5.14 17.31 6.21
N ARG A 139 -5.65 17.26 7.44
CA ARG A 139 -6.03 18.43 8.26
C ARG A 139 -4.89 18.93 9.17
N ALA A 140 -3.74 18.27 9.16
CA ALA A 140 -2.60 18.68 9.97
C ALA A 140 -1.89 19.88 9.31
N PRO A 141 -1.35 20.81 10.12
CA PRO A 141 -0.54 21.91 9.62
C PRO A 141 0.77 21.39 8.98
N THR A 142 1.32 22.16 8.05
CA THR A 142 2.55 21.80 7.31
C THR A 142 3.82 22.35 7.94
N ASP A 143 3.71 23.46 8.66
CA ASP A 143 4.78 24.21 9.33
C ASP A 143 5.01 23.73 10.77
N THR A 144 3.95 23.35 11.48
CA THR A 144 4.00 22.90 12.88
C THR A 144 3.27 21.60 13.10
N ALA A 145 3.40 21.04 14.31
CA ALA A 145 2.70 19.85 14.74
C ALA A 145 1.44 20.21 15.53
N ARG A 146 0.27 19.70 15.11
CA ARG A 146 -0.98 19.83 15.87
C ARG A 146 -1.49 18.45 16.23
N ARG A 147 -1.81 18.23 17.51
CA ARG A 147 -2.26 16.94 18.04
C ARG A 147 -1.31 15.77 17.68
N GLY A 148 0.00 16.04 17.64
CA GLY A 148 1.03 15.03 17.33
C GLY A 148 1.25 14.77 15.84
N TRP A 149 0.64 15.55 14.95
CA TRP A 149 0.78 15.39 13.51
C TRP A 149 1.22 16.69 12.83
N GLN A 150 2.20 16.56 11.95
CA GLN A 150 2.55 17.56 10.94
C GLN A 150 2.35 16.92 9.57
N ARG A 151 1.70 17.62 8.64
CA ARG A 151 1.56 17.16 7.25
C ARG A 151 2.86 17.45 6.49
N VAL A 152 3.41 16.46 5.82
CA VAL A 152 4.52 16.66 4.89
C VAL A 152 3.92 16.99 3.53
N GLN A 153 4.14 18.23 3.06
CA GLN A 153 3.47 18.76 1.88
C GLN A 153 4.04 18.21 0.57
N ARG A 154 5.37 18.20 0.44
CA ARG A 154 6.03 17.75 -0.78
C ARG A 154 6.61 16.37 -0.56
N VAL A 155 6.47 15.51 -1.57
CA VAL A 155 7.07 14.18 -1.56
C VAL A 155 8.58 14.24 -1.28
N ALA A 156 9.28 15.19 -1.88
CA ALA A 156 10.73 15.38 -1.66
C ALA A 156 11.12 15.60 -0.19
N ASP A 157 10.21 16.08 0.66
CA ASP A 157 10.48 16.36 2.09
C ASP A 157 10.18 15.17 3.01
N VAL A 158 9.68 14.07 2.46
CA VAL A 158 9.38 12.83 3.21
C VAL A 158 10.69 12.20 3.69
N ARG A 159 10.70 11.74 4.94
CA ARG A 159 11.85 11.17 5.63
C ARG A 159 11.50 9.84 6.31
N PRO A 160 12.49 9.01 6.66
CA PRO A 160 12.28 7.78 7.40
C PRO A 160 11.48 7.99 8.68
N GLY A 161 10.48 7.13 8.88
CA GLY A 161 9.54 7.19 10.00
C GLY A 161 8.31 8.06 9.75
N ASP A 162 8.25 8.82 8.65
CA ASP A 162 7.00 9.42 8.19
C ASP A 162 6.00 8.33 7.77
N ILE A 163 4.71 8.62 7.91
CA ILE A 163 3.62 7.70 7.59
C ILE A 163 2.96 8.14 6.29
N PHE A 164 2.78 7.22 5.35
CA PHE A 164 1.90 7.44 4.20
C PHE A 164 0.52 6.88 4.51
N ALA A 165 -0.53 7.53 3.98
CA ALA A 165 -1.89 7.03 4.10
C ALA A 165 -2.76 7.47 2.92
N TRP A 166 -3.75 6.65 2.56
CA TRP A 166 -4.84 7.06 1.67
C TRP A 166 -6.16 6.42 2.10
N GLU A 167 -7.26 7.02 1.68
CA GLU A 167 -8.58 6.38 1.73
C GLU A 167 -8.77 5.48 0.52
N SER A 168 -9.47 4.35 0.69
CA SER A 168 -9.85 3.52 -0.46
C SER A 168 -10.63 4.34 -1.48
N PRO A 169 -10.25 4.27 -2.77
CA PRO A 169 -11.04 4.83 -3.85
C PRO A 169 -12.49 4.33 -3.80
N ALA A 170 -13.45 5.15 -4.25
CA ALA A 170 -14.89 4.88 -4.11
C ALA A 170 -15.28 3.46 -4.54
N ARG A 171 -14.76 3.01 -5.69
CA ARG A 171 -15.00 1.66 -6.25
C ARG A 171 -14.55 0.50 -5.34
N PHE A 172 -13.68 0.74 -4.36
CA PHE A 172 -13.07 -0.27 -3.48
C PHE A 172 -13.42 -0.14 -2.00
N ARG A 173 -14.21 0.87 -1.65
CA ARG A 173 -14.60 1.14 -0.25
C ARG A 173 -15.32 -0.02 0.44
N ARG A 174 -15.98 -0.91 -0.32
CA ARG A 174 -16.64 -2.11 0.22
C ARG A 174 -15.68 -3.19 0.71
N TYR A 175 -14.40 -3.13 0.30
CA TYR A 175 -13.40 -4.16 0.58
C TYR A 175 -12.32 -3.70 1.55
N ALA A 176 -11.98 -2.41 1.52
CA ALA A 176 -10.93 -1.84 2.36
C ALA A 176 -11.23 -0.40 2.72
N THR A 177 -10.67 0.06 3.84
CA THR A 177 -10.79 1.47 4.26
C THR A 177 -9.74 2.38 3.61
N GLY A 178 -8.66 1.80 3.11
CA GLY A 178 -7.52 2.47 2.52
C GLY A 178 -6.26 1.70 2.86
N HIS A 179 -5.12 2.39 2.81
CA HIS A 179 -3.86 1.81 3.26
C HIS A 179 -3.03 2.80 4.06
N VAL A 180 -2.15 2.27 4.90
CA VAL A 180 -1.25 3.04 5.76
C VAL A 180 0.03 2.23 6.04
N GLY A 181 1.16 2.91 6.07
CA GLY A 181 2.46 2.31 6.41
C GLY A 181 3.50 3.38 6.69
N PHE A 182 4.74 2.97 6.92
CA PHE A 182 5.86 3.88 7.14
C PHE A 182 6.76 3.95 5.92
N VAL A 183 7.32 5.12 5.70
CA VAL A 183 8.45 5.33 4.79
C VAL A 183 9.74 5.03 5.55
N VAL A 184 10.64 4.25 4.97
CA VAL A 184 11.86 3.78 5.66
C VAL A 184 13.16 4.35 5.08
N GLN A 185 13.11 4.93 3.89
CA GLN A 185 14.22 5.65 3.24
C GLN A 185 13.71 6.93 2.59
N ALA A 186 14.61 7.86 2.27
CA ALA A 186 14.24 9.06 1.52
C ALA A 186 13.65 8.66 0.16
N PRO A 187 12.61 9.36 -0.34
CA PRO A 187 12.10 9.12 -1.67
C PRO A 187 13.15 9.42 -2.73
N GLU A 188 13.07 8.66 -3.82
CA GLU A 188 13.89 8.87 -4.99
C GLU A 188 13.02 9.31 -6.15
N ARG A 189 13.47 10.35 -6.84
CA ARG A 189 12.80 10.82 -8.04
C ARG A 189 13.14 9.89 -9.20
N VAL A 190 12.12 9.22 -9.75
CA VAL A 190 12.24 8.34 -10.93
C VAL A 190 12.09 9.16 -12.22
N ARG A 191 11.19 10.15 -12.21
CA ARG A 191 10.98 11.17 -13.24
C ARG A 191 10.22 12.37 -12.63
N ASP A 192 9.90 13.38 -13.43
CA ASP A 192 9.38 14.69 -12.96
C ASP A 192 8.12 14.63 -12.07
N ASP A 193 7.25 13.67 -12.30
CA ASP A 193 5.99 13.47 -11.59
C ASP A 193 5.96 12.15 -10.81
N LEU A 194 7.08 11.42 -10.69
CA LEU A 194 7.08 10.06 -10.16
C LEU A 194 8.21 9.83 -9.17
N TRP A 195 7.83 9.36 -7.99
CA TRP A 195 8.74 9.08 -6.89
C TRP A 195 8.66 7.62 -6.49
N ALA A 196 9.80 6.97 -6.28
CA ALA A 196 9.87 5.67 -5.63
C ALA A 196 10.10 5.88 -4.12
N MET A 197 9.50 5.01 -3.31
CA MET A 197 9.78 4.97 -1.87
C MET A 197 9.94 3.54 -1.40
N ARG A 198 10.95 3.33 -0.56
CA ARG A 198 11.01 2.16 0.30
C ARG A 198 10.06 2.35 1.46
N ILE A 199 9.16 1.40 1.64
CA ILE A 199 8.13 1.41 2.67
C ILE A 199 8.21 0.16 3.53
N VAL A 200 7.59 0.22 4.70
CA VAL A 200 7.17 -0.95 5.46
C VAL A 200 5.68 -0.84 5.78
N ASP A 201 4.97 -1.93 5.50
CA ASP A 201 3.54 -2.03 5.70
C ASP A 201 3.13 -3.45 6.13
N SER A 202 1.83 -3.67 6.30
CA SER A 202 1.26 -5.01 6.39
C SER A 202 0.11 -5.17 5.41
N THR A 203 0.26 -6.06 4.44
CA THR A 203 -0.75 -6.35 3.40
C THR A 203 -0.74 -7.83 3.04
N THR A 204 -1.73 -8.27 2.25
CA THR A 204 -1.86 -9.67 1.80
C THR A 204 -0.82 -10.08 0.76
N GLY A 205 -0.25 -9.14 0.02
CA GLY A 205 0.68 -9.43 -1.07
C GLY A 205 1.86 -8.45 -1.13
N PRO A 206 3.00 -8.87 -1.72
CA PRO A 206 4.22 -8.07 -1.75
C PRO A 206 4.17 -6.89 -2.74
N HIS A 207 5.14 -5.99 -2.59
CA HIS A 207 5.49 -4.94 -3.54
C HIS A 207 6.72 -5.33 -4.40
N GLN A 208 7.31 -4.37 -5.12
CA GLN A 208 8.61 -4.58 -5.75
C GLN A 208 9.71 -4.72 -4.69
N ALA A 209 10.66 -5.65 -4.91
CA ALA A 209 11.78 -5.91 -4.00
C ALA A 209 11.31 -6.13 -2.54
N ASP A 210 10.20 -6.84 -2.37
CA ASP A 210 9.61 -7.03 -1.06
C ASP A 210 10.36 -8.08 -0.24
N THR A 211 10.43 -7.91 1.08
CA THR A 211 10.95 -8.97 1.98
C THR A 211 9.95 -10.11 2.15
N ARG A 212 8.69 -9.91 1.76
CA ARG A 212 7.69 -10.99 1.69
C ARG A 212 7.81 -11.76 0.39
N SER A 213 7.76 -13.09 0.49
CA SER A 213 7.50 -13.96 -0.63
C SER A 213 6.01 -14.03 -0.98
N TRP A 214 5.72 -14.45 -2.22
CA TRP A 214 4.37 -14.53 -2.78
C TRP A 214 3.52 -15.69 -2.22
N ASP A 215 4.16 -16.70 -1.65
CA ASP A 215 3.53 -17.89 -1.07
C ASP A 215 3.10 -17.70 0.39
N MET A 216 3.45 -16.56 1.01
CA MET A 216 3.03 -16.24 2.38
C MET A 216 1.61 -15.65 2.43
N VAL A 217 0.96 -15.82 3.59
CA VAL A 217 -0.38 -15.27 3.89
C VAL A 217 -0.31 -13.75 4.21
N GLY A 218 0.59 -13.03 3.54
CA GLY A 218 0.89 -11.62 3.77
C GLY A 218 1.45 -11.33 5.18
N GLY A 219 1.27 -10.10 5.62
CA GLY A 219 1.79 -9.58 6.89
C GLY A 219 2.81 -8.48 6.66
N THR A 220 3.72 -8.28 7.61
CA THR A 220 4.76 -7.26 7.56
C THR A 220 5.73 -7.50 6.42
N GLY A 221 6.00 -6.48 5.62
CA GLY A 221 7.08 -6.51 4.64
C GLY A 221 7.65 -5.14 4.34
N TYR A 222 8.90 -5.14 3.91
CA TYR A 222 9.57 -3.97 3.38
C TYR A 222 9.53 -4.06 1.87
N GLY A 223 8.94 -3.08 1.21
CA GLY A 223 8.65 -3.08 -0.22
C GLY A 223 8.97 -1.74 -0.88
N THR A 224 8.93 -1.71 -2.20
CA THR A 224 9.04 -0.47 -2.98
C THR A 224 7.74 -0.20 -3.70
N MET A 225 7.18 0.98 -3.46
CA MET A 225 6.03 1.54 -4.18
C MET A 225 6.45 2.80 -4.93
N THR A 226 5.70 3.15 -5.97
CA THR A 226 5.84 4.46 -6.62
C THR A 226 4.61 5.34 -6.37
N PHE A 227 4.82 6.65 -6.39
CA PHE A 227 3.83 7.67 -6.09
C PHE A 227 3.91 8.75 -7.16
N GLN A 228 2.81 8.96 -7.87
CA GLN A 228 2.71 9.96 -8.92
C GLN A 228 2.17 11.27 -8.35
N THR A 229 2.82 12.38 -8.65
CA THR A 229 2.43 13.72 -8.21
C THR A 229 1.78 14.52 -9.33
N ASP A 230 0.95 15.49 -8.97
CA ASP A 230 0.54 16.56 -9.88
C ASP A 230 1.62 17.67 -9.95
N ALA A 231 1.32 18.76 -10.67
CA ALA A 231 2.20 19.92 -10.81
C ALA A 231 2.47 20.66 -9.47
N HIS A 232 1.61 20.50 -8.47
CA HIS A 232 1.78 21.10 -7.14
C HIS A 232 2.59 20.20 -6.19
N GLY A 233 2.96 18.99 -6.64
CA GLY A 233 3.67 18.01 -5.84
C GLY A 233 2.77 17.16 -4.93
N ASP A 234 1.44 17.26 -5.07
CA ASP A 234 0.48 16.43 -4.35
C ASP A 234 0.42 15.04 -4.98
N VAL A 235 0.45 13.96 -4.18
CA VAL A 235 0.35 12.60 -4.72
C VAL A 235 -1.08 12.24 -5.09
N ILE A 236 -1.29 11.95 -6.38
CA ILE A 236 -2.60 11.68 -6.99
C ILE A 236 -2.79 10.21 -7.39
N ALA A 237 -1.72 9.42 -7.45
CA ALA A 237 -1.80 8.00 -7.74
C ALA A 237 -0.61 7.22 -7.16
N TYR A 238 -0.74 5.90 -7.07
CA TYR A 238 0.33 5.00 -6.65
C TYR A 238 0.50 3.78 -7.56
N GLY A 239 1.72 3.29 -7.66
CA GLY A 239 2.09 2.03 -8.29
C GLY A 239 2.47 0.99 -7.24
N TRP A 240 1.68 -0.09 -7.16
CA TRP A 240 1.85 -1.14 -6.14
C TRP A 240 3.16 -1.94 -6.28
N TRP A 241 3.68 -2.07 -7.49
CA TRP A 241 4.91 -2.80 -7.84
C TRP A 241 6.05 -1.85 -8.20
N GLY A 242 6.11 -0.70 -7.52
CA GLY A 242 7.20 0.26 -7.67
C GLY A 242 7.39 0.74 -9.11
N THR A 243 8.62 0.72 -9.63
CA THR A 243 8.94 1.14 -11.01
C THR A 243 8.50 0.13 -12.07
N ARG A 244 8.11 -1.08 -11.65
CA ARG A 244 7.56 -2.16 -12.48
C ARG A 244 6.03 -2.14 -12.57
N SER A 245 5.37 -1.17 -11.94
CA SER A 245 3.91 -1.04 -12.04
C SER A 245 3.46 -0.79 -13.48
N PRO A 246 2.61 -1.64 -14.08
CA PRO A 246 2.08 -1.44 -15.43
C PRO A 246 0.97 -0.37 -15.46
N ALA A 247 0.36 -0.10 -14.31
CA ALA A 247 -0.68 0.90 -14.13
C ALA A 247 -0.59 1.55 -12.76
N TYR A 248 -1.16 2.74 -12.66
CA TYR A 248 -1.24 3.53 -11.44
C TYR A 248 -2.69 3.64 -10.98
N ILE A 249 -2.90 3.50 -9.68
CA ILE A 249 -4.22 3.58 -9.07
C ILE A 249 -4.41 4.99 -8.52
N SER A 250 -5.41 5.70 -9.05
CA SER A 250 -5.78 7.03 -8.56
C SER A 250 -6.20 6.96 -7.09
N ALA A 251 -5.46 7.66 -6.24
CA ALA A 251 -5.75 7.86 -4.84
C ALA A 251 -4.93 9.04 -4.34
N ARG A 252 -5.57 9.92 -3.56
CA ARG A 252 -4.85 10.97 -2.85
C ARG A 252 -4.06 10.35 -1.71
N VAL A 253 -2.74 10.27 -1.84
CA VAL A 253 -1.85 9.79 -0.78
C VAL A 253 -1.31 10.99 -0.02
N VAL A 254 -1.36 10.92 1.29
CA VAL A 254 -0.86 11.97 2.18
C VAL A 254 0.24 11.43 3.08
N PHE A 255 1.19 12.31 3.44
CA PHE A 255 2.31 11.99 4.30
C PHE A 255 2.22 12.76 5.62
N GLY A 256 2.32 12.03 6.71
CA GLY A 256 2.23 12.56 8.06
C GLY A 256 3.49 12.27 8.85
N ARG A 257 4.06 13.31 9.45
CA ARG A 257 5.18 13.23 10.35
C ARG A 257 4.67 13.20 11.79
N PRO A 258 4.77 12.05 12.49
CA PRO A 258 4.43 11.98 13.90
C PRO A 258 5.41 12.80 14.73
N ARG A 259 4.90 13.41 15.79
CA ARG A 259 5.62 14.30 16.72
C ARG A 259 5.34 13.95 18.16
#